data_AF-A0A971K2I7-F1
#
_entry.id   AF-A0A971K2I7-F1
#
_cell.length_a   1.000
_cell.length_b   1.000
_cell.length_c   1.000
_cell.angle_alpha   90.00
_cell.angle_beta   90.00
_cell.angle_gamma   90.00
#
_symmetry.space_group_name_H-M   'P 1'
#
loop_
_entity.id
_entity.type
_entity.pdbx_description
1 polymer ?
#
loop_
_entity_poly.entity_id
_entity_poly.type
_entity_poly.pdbx_seq_one_letter_code
_entity_poly.pdbx_strand_id
1 'polypeptide(L)'
;EKPTGGYSINLESVTMVAPGSIYLTAQVISPPPDMMVTQALTYPYILIEIEDEEVWVVDGTINDGIRNILEEKTVPTVGAAIFPDDITDITLYNLMGETVKTYAPEEYPLIVEAFNNARVDDSFYIMMITGNKLTIGLIGGASIEITSYGSETNIVATINSQEAEGEVKSLHLICPEIAQILLEEVI
;
A
#
# COMPACT_ATOMS: atom_id res chain seq x y z
N GLU A 1 -9.03 1.48 -7.95
CA GLU A 1 -9.68 0.61 -8.96
C GLU A 1 -9.01 0.86 -10.32
N LYS A 2 -8.77 -0.17 -11.15
CA LYS A 2 -8.13 -0.04 -12.48
C LYS A 2 -9.11 -0.47 -13.57
N PRO A 3 -9.03 0.07 -14.80
CA PRO A 3 -9.80 -0.45 -15.92
C PRO A 3 -9.24 -1.83 -16.32
N THR A 4 -9.80 -2.91 -15.77
CA THR A 4 -9.34 -4.29 -16.00
C THR A 4 -10.14 -5.02 -17.08
N GLY A 5 -10.88 -4.31 -17.93
CA GLY A 5 -11.57 -4.95 -19.04
C GLY A 5 -10.57 -5.64 -19.96
N GLY A 6 -10.54 -6.98 -19.97
CA GLY A 6 -9.58 -7.79 -20.74
C GLY A 6 -8.61 -8.63 -19.90
N TYR A 7 -8.61 -8.50 -18.58
CA TYR A 7 -7.85 -9.38 -17.68
C TYR A 7 -8.63 -10.67 -17.41
N SER A 8 -7.92 -11.80 -17.22
CA SER A 8 -8.51 -13.07 -16.81
C SER A 8 -7.72 -13.71 -15.66
N ILE A 9 -8.34 -14.63 -14.92
CA ILE A 9 -7.63 -15.50 -13.98
C ILE A 9 -7.35 -16.83 -14.68
N ASN A 10 -6.16 -17.38 -14.47
CA ASN A 10 -5.78 -18.74 -14.82
C ASN A 10 -5.50 -19.50 -13.52
N LEU A 11 -6.32 -20.49 -13.19
CA LEU A 11 -6.07 -21.34 -12.03
C LEU A 11 -4.95 -22.34 -12.37
N GLU A 12 -3.81 -22.23 -11.70
CA GLU A 12 -2.63 -23.06 -11.95
C GLU A 12 -2.71 -24.40 -11.20
N SER A 13 -3.14 -24.38 -9.94
CA SER A 13 -3.29 -25.59 -9.14
C SER A 13 -4.31 -25.46 -8.02
N VAL A 14 -4.88 -26.60 -7.62
CA VAL A 14 -5.70 -26.78 -6.42
C VAL A 14 -5.27 -28.10 -5.80
N THR A 15 -4.64 -28.06 -4.62
CA THR A 15 -4.05 -29.25 -4.00
C THR A 15 -4.40 -29.33 -2.52
N MET A 16 -4.74 -30.52 -2.03
CA MET A 16 -4.88 -30.77 -0.59
C MET A 16 -3.49 -30.81 0.05
N VAL A 17 -3.23 -29.90 0.99
CA VAL A 17 -1.92 -29.77 1.67
C VAL A 17 -1.92 -30.40 3.06
N ALA A 18 -3.10 -30.57 3.65
CA ALA A 18 -3.34 -31.32 4.88
C ALA A 18 -4.80 -31.82 4.89
N PRO A 19 -5.17 -32.78 5.75
CA PRO A 19 -6.57 -33.20 5.89
C PRO A 19 -7.49 -31.99 6.14
N GLY A 20 -8.44 -31.79 5.23
CA GLY A 20 -9.39 -30.67 5.26
C GLY A 20 -8.80 -29.29 4.89
N SER A 21 -7.58 -29.23 4.33
CA SER A 21 -6.94 -27.98 3.91
C SER A 21 -6.52 -28.02 2.44
N ILE A 22 -7.03 -27.09 1.65
CA ILE A 22 -6.70 -26.91 0.24
C ILE A 22 -5.82 -25.67 0.07
N TYR A 23 -4.77 -25.79 -0.73
CA TYR A 23 -3.96 -24.67 -1.20
C TYR A 23 -4.14 -24.49 -2.70
N LEU A 24 -4.41 -23.27 -3.14
CA LEU A 24 -4.59 -22.91 -4.55
C LEU A 24 -3.52 -21.94 -5.05
N THR A 25 -3.14 -22.11 -6.31
CA THR A 25 -2.28 -21.17 -7.02
C THR A 25 -3.01 -20.70 -8.26
N ALA A 26 -3.08 -19.39 -8.46
CA ALA A 26 -3.68 -18.80 -9.65
C ALA A 26 -2.78 -17.70 -10.20
N GLN A 27 -2.99 -17.36 -11.47
CA GLN A 27 -2.29 -16.29 -12.17
C GLN A 27 -3.28 -15.32 -12.82
N VAL A 28 -3.07 -14.01 -12.66
CA VAL A 28 -3.77 -13.00 -13.46
C VAL A 28 -3.08 -12.89 -14.82
N ILE A 29 -3.85 -13.01 -15.89
CA ILE A 29 -3.39 -12.84 -17.25
C ILE A 29 -3.78 -11.45 -17.72
N SER A 30 -2.77 -10.64 -18.06
CA SER A 30 -2.98 -9.30 -18.63
C SER A 30 -3.36 -9.38 -20.11
N PRO A 31 -4.26 -8.51 -20.59
CA PRO A 31 -4.53 -8.40 -22.03
C PRO A 31 -3.27 -7.95 -22.79
N PRO A 32 -3.17 -8.23 -24.10
CA PRO A 32 -2.09 -7.72 -24.94
C PRO A 32 -1.96 -6.19 -24.86
N PRO A 33 -0.74 -5.62 -24.92
CA PRO A 33 -0.50 -4.17 -24.76
C PRO A 33 -1.23 -3.28 -25.77
N ASP A 34 -1.61 -3.83 -26.92
CA ASP A 34 -2.31 -3.17 -28.03
C ASP A 34 -3.84 -3.33 -27.97
N MET A 35 -4.37 -4.05 -26.99
CA MET A 35 -5.80 -4.25 -26.82
C MET A 35 -6.43 -3.09 -26.05
N MET A 36 -7.50 -2.48 -26.60
CA MET A 36 -8.28 -1.50 -25.86
C MET A 36 -8.99 -2.19 -24.68
N VAL A 37 -8.62 -1.81 -23.46
CA VAL A 37 -9.28 -2.28 -22.24
C VAL A 37 -10.59 -1.53 -22.02
N THR A 38 -11.61 -2.24 -21.54
CA THR A 38 -12.91 -1.62 -21.23
C THR A 38 -12.73 -0.66 -20.06
N GLN A 39 -13.21 0.59 -20.18
CA GLN A 39 -13.17 1.60 -19.11
C GLN A 39 -14.23 1.36 -18.02
N ALA A 40 -14.56 0.09 -17.79
CA ALA A 40 -15.45 -0.34 -16.73
C ALA A 40 -14.60 -0.95 -15.61
N LEU A 41 -14.92 -0.55 -14.38
CA LEU A 41 -14.33 -1.14 -13.18
C LEU A 41 -14.87 -2.57 -13.06
N THR A 42 -14.01 -3.55 -13.28
CA THR A 42 -14.34 -4.97 -13.18
C THR A 42 -13.25 -5.67 -12.39
N TYR A 43 -13.50 -6.90 -11.97
CA TYR A 43 -12.48 -7.77 -11.37
C TYR A 43 -12.58 -9.13 -12.04
N PRO A 44 -11.47 -9.69 -12.56
CA PRO A 44 -11.50 -11.04 -13.10
C PRO A 44 -11.72 -12.03 -11.95
N TYR A 45 -12.58 -13.02 -12.16
CA TYR A 45 -12.92 -14.02 -11.12
C TYR A 45 -13.05 -15.42 -11.72
N ILE A 46 -12.81 -16.43 -10.88
CA ILE A 46 -13.18 -17.83 -11.09
C ILE A 46 -13.97 -18.26 -9.85
N LEU A 47 -15.04 -19.03 -10.06
CA LEU A 47 -15.77 -19.68 -8.99
C LEU A 47 -15.29 -21.14 -8.88
N ILE A 48 -14.92 -21.57 -7.68
CA ILE A 48 -14.50 -22.94 -7.38
C ILE A 48 -15.54 -23.53 -6.42
N GLU A 49 -16.11 -24.67 -6.78
CA GLU A 49 -16.98 -25.46 -5.92
C GLU A 49 -16.18 -26.63 -5.33
N ILE A 50 -16.27 -26.83 -4.02
CA ILE A 50 -15.61 -27.91 -3.29
C ILE A 50 -16.73 -28.80 -2.73
N GLU A 51 -16.83 -30.03 -3.25
CA GLU A 51 -17.86 -31.00 -2.86
C GLU A 51 -17.50 -31.83 -1.61
N ASP A 52 -16.30 -31.63 -1.06
CA ASP A 52 -15.80 -32.36 0.09
C ASP A 52 -16.19 -31.67 1.41
N GLU A 53 -17.10 -32.28 2.16
CA GLU A 53 -17.61 -31.78 3.46
C GLU A 53 -16.53 -31.75 4.55
N GLU A 54 -15.39 -32.43 4.36
CA GLU A 54 -14.27 -32.43 5.31
C GLU A 54 -13.28 -31.28 5.08
N VAL A 55 -13.48 -30.45 4.05
CA VAL A 55 -12.64 -29.26 3.79
C VAL A 55 -13.14 -28.06 4.60
N TRP A 56 -12.28 -27.52 5.46
CA TRP A 56 -12.58 -26.39 6.33
C TRP A 56 -11.56 -25.24 6.20
N VAL A 57 -10.45 -25.45 5.48
CA VAL A 57 -9.46 -24.40 5.17
C VAL A 57 -9.20 -24.34 3.67
N VAL A 58 -9.28 -23.13 3.11
CA VAL A 58 -8.81 -22.82 1.77
C VAL A 58 -7.85 -21.64 1.87
N ASP A 59 -6.62 -21.83 1.41
CA ASP A 59 -5.58 -20.80 1.34
C ASP A 59 -4.97 -20.80 -0.06
N GLY A 60 -4.19 -19.79 -0.43
CA GLY A 60 -3.54 -19.76 -1.72
C GLY A 60 -2.84 -18.47 -2.09
N THR A 61 -2.18 -18.53 -3.25
CA THR A 61 -1.45 -17.40 -3.83
C THR A 61 -1.98 -17.08 -5.22
N ILE A 62 -2.20 -15.80 -5.48
CA ILE A 62 -2.54 -15.29 -6.82
C ILE A 62 -1.36 -14.45 -7.30
N ASN A 63 -0.67 -14.93 -8.34
CA ASN A 63 0.40 -14.21 -9.01
C ASN A 63 -0.18 -13.31 -10.10
N ASP A 64 0.30 -12.09 -10.30
CA ASP A 64 -0.20 -11.21 -11.36
C ASP A 64 0.51 -11.41 -12.72
N GLY A 65 1.37 -12.43 -12.82
CA GLY A 65 2.15 -12.72 -14.03
C GLY A 65 3.23 -11.68 -14.35
N ILE A 66 3.37 -10.64 -13.52
CA ILE A 66 4.49 -9.71 -13.60
C ILE A 66 5.70 -10.44 -13.03
N ARG A 67 6.55 -10.98 -13.92
CA ARG A 67 7.93 -11.32 -13.53
C ARG A 67 8.53 -10.02 -12.99
N ASN A 68 8.64 -9.92 -11.67
CA ASN A 68 9.29 -8.82 -10.97
C ASN A 68 10.78 -8.76 -11.35
N ILE A 69 11.05 -8.21 -12.52
CA ILE A 69 12.09 -7.21 -12.71
C ILE A 69 11.38 -5.84 -12.66
N LEU A 70 10.49 -5.64 -11.67
CA LEU A 70 10.26 -4.28 -11.22
C LEU A 70 11.54 -3.94 -10.47
N GLU A 71 12.34 -3.04 -11.04
CA GLU A 71 13.30 -2.28 -10.23
C GLU A 71 12.57 -1.89 -8.95
N GLU A 72 13.12 -2.23 -7.78
CA GLU A 72 12.48 -1.90 -6.51
C GLU A 72 12.21 -0.39 -6.49
N LYS A 73 10.96 -0.02 -6.72
CA LYS A 73 10.55 1.38 -6.67
C LYS A 73 10.57 1.78 -5.21
N THR A 74 11.48 2.65 -4.85
CA THR A 74 11.50 3.32 -3.54
C THR A 74 11.01 4.75 -3.69
N VAL A 75 10.70 5.39 -2.57
CA VAL A 75 10.29 6.81 -2.53
C VAL A 75 11.24 7.74 -3.34
N PRO A 76 12.58 7.62 -3.24
CA PRO A 76 13.51 8.37 -4.09
C PRO A 76 13.37 8.11 -5.59
N THR A 77 13.19 6.84 -5.99
CA THR A 77 13.09 6.48 -7.42
C THR A 77 11.84 7.06 -8.08
N VAL A 78 10.79 7.32 -7.30
CA VAL A 78 9.56 7.97 -7.78
C VAL A 78 9.59 9.50 -7.58
N GLY A 79 10.74 10.08 -7.20
CA GLY A 79 10.92 11.52 -7.06
C GLY A 79 10.17 12.14 -5.87
N ALA A 80 9.96 11.36 -4.80
CA ALA A 80 9.26 11.80 -3.59
C ALA A 80 10.16 11.88 -2.35
N ALA A 81 11.48 11.75 -2.52
CA ALA A 81 12.41 11.83 -1.40
C ALA A 81 12.35 13.19 -0.69
N ILE A 82 12.51 13.15 0.63
CA ILE A 82 12.62 14.33 1.48
C ILE A 82 13.95 14.32 2.24
N PHE A 83 14.39 15.48 2.69
CA PHE A 83 15.60 15.62 3.52
C PHE A 83 15.25 16.20 4.89
N PRO A 84 15.96 15.86 5.97
CA PRO A 84 15.66 16.37 7.31
C PRO A 84 15.72 17.91 7.38
N ASP A 85 16.61 18.53 6.61
CA ASP A 85 16.77 19.99 6.56
C ASP A 85 15.58 20.71 5.90
N ASP A 86 14.74 19.98 5.14
CA ASP A 86 13.56 20.53 4.47
C ASP A 86 12.29 20.42 5.33
N ILE A 87 12.39 19.89 6.55
CA ILE A 87 11.23 19.65 7.43
C ILE A 87 10.98 20.85 8.34
N THR A 88 9.74 21.33 8.36
CA THR A 88 9.28 22.35 9.32
C THR A 88 8.83 21.71 10.63
N ASP A 89 8.06 20.64 10.55
CA ASP A 89 7.49 19.93 11.69
C ASP A 89 7.09 18.50 11.32
N ILE A 90 7.12 17.61 12.31
CA ILE A 90 6.52 16.29 12.22
C ILE A 90 5.57 16.11 13.41
N THR A 91 4.30 15.85 13.14
CA THR A 91 3.27 15.74 14.17
C THR A 91 2.38 14.52 13.93
N LEU A 92 2.17 13.74 14.99
CA LEU A 92 1.25 12.61 15.05
C LEU A 92 -0.08 13.06 15.65
N TYR A 93 -1.17 12.67 15.01
CA TYR A 93 -2.54 12.98 15.41
C TYR A 93 -3.34 11.69 15.57
N ASN A 94 -4.27 11.65 16.52
CA ASN A 94 -5.22 10.55 16.63
C ASN A 94 -6.37 10.69 15.60
N LEU A 95 -7.28 9.72 15.57
CA LEU A 95 -8.46 9.73 14.68
C LEU A 95 -9.42 10.92 14.94
N MET A 96 -9.35 11.54 16.13
CA MET A 96 -10.13 12.73 16.48
C MET A 96 -9.44 14.04 16.04
N GLY A 97 -8.24 13.95 15.47
CA GLY A 97 -7.44 15.11 15.07
C GLY A 97 -6.70 15.79 16.23
N GLU A 98 -6.64 15.15 17.40
CA GLU A 98 -5.90 15.68 18.55
C GLU A 98 -4.43 15.30 18.41
N THR A 99 -3.55 16.24 18.77
CA THR A 99 -2.10 16.00 18.77
C THR A 99 -1.74 14.93 19.80
N VAL A 100 -1.15 13.86 19.32
CA VAL A 100 -0.57 12.78 20.13
C VAL A 100 0.88 13.12 20.49
N LYS A 101 1.68 13.48 19.48
CA LYS A 101 3.10 13.77 19.64
C LYS A 101 3.56 14.75 18.56
N THR A 102 4.34 15.74 18.96
CA THR A 102 5.17 16.52 18.03
C THR A 102 6.62 16.08 18.23
N TYR A 103 7.28 15.67 17.14
CA TYR A 103 8.65 15.16 17.20
C TYR A 103 9.64 16.32 17.27
N ALA A 104 10.74 16.09 17.97
CA ALA A 104 11.84 17.04 18.01
C ALA A 104 12.74 16.90 16.77
N PRO A 105 13.47 17.96 16.34
CA PRO A 105 14.33 17.90 15.15
C PRO A 105 15.36 16.77 15.14
N GLU A 106 15.86 16.36 16.31
CA GLU A 106 16.75 15.21 16.47
C GLU A 106 16.12 13.87 16.10
N GLU A 107 14.80 13.75 16.11
CA GLU A 107 14.04 12.55 15.73
C GLU A 107 13.71 12.51 14.23
N TYR A 108 13.79 13.66 13.53
CA TYR A 108 13.43 13.75 12.11
C TYR A 108 14.22 12.80 11.20
N PRO A 109 15.56 12.65 11.37
CA PRO A 109 16.33 11.76 10.50
C PRO A 109 15.81 10.32 10.49
N LEU A 110 15.30 9.81 11.61
CA LEU A 110 14.77 8.44 11.71
C LEU A 110 13.50 8.27 10.87
N ILE A 111 12.58 9.25 10.94
CA ILE A 111 11.32 9.22 10.19
C ILE A 111 11.60 9.42 8.69
N VAL A 112 12.51 10.33 8.36
CA VAL A 112 12.93 10.58 6.97
C VAL A 112 13.59 9.35 6.36
N GLU A 113 14.49 8.70 7.10
CA GLU A 113 15.17 7.48 6.65
C GLU A 113 14.15 6.36 6.40
N ALA A 114 13.22 6.12 7.33
CA ALA A 114 12.15 5.15 7.17
C ALA A 114 11.29 5.44 5.93
N PHE A 115 10.88 6.70 5.74
CA PHE A 115 10.08 7.11 4.59
C PHE A 115 10.83 6.94 3.27
N ASN A 116 12.07 7.40 3.18
CA ASN A 116 12.86 7.32 1.95
C ASN A 116 13.25 5.88 1.60
N ASN A 117 13.42 5.00 2.58
CA ASN A 117 13.69 3.58 2.36
C ASN A 117 12.42 2.77 2.06
N ALA A 118 11.24 3.36 2.21
CA ALA A 118 9.98 2.69 1.94
C ALA A 118 9.86 2.26 0.47
N ARG A 119 9.37 1.04 0.28
CA ARG A 119 9.12 0.47 -1.05
C ARG A 119 7.72 0.79 -1.51
N VAL A 120 7.58 1.21 -2.75
CA VAL A 120 6.28 1.44 -3.40
C VAL A 120 5.64 0.10 -3.69
N ASP A 121 4.41 -0.06 -3.23
CA ASP A 121 3.60 -1.24 -3.45
C ASP A 121 2.42 -0.93 -4.37
N ASP A 122 2.44 -1.51 -5.56
CA ASP A 122 1.39 -1.36 -6.57
C ASP A 122 0.17 -2.29 -6.29
N SER A 123 0.19 -3.05 -5.19
CA SER A 123 -0.91 -3.91 -4.74
C SER A 123 -2.14 -3.12 -4.30
N PHE A 124 -3.30 -3.80 -4.32
CA PHE A 124 -4.55 -3.21 -3.87
C PHE A 124 -4.59 -3.13 -2.34
N TYR A 125 -5.01 -1.98 -1.81
CA TYR A 125 -5.31 -1.80 -0.38
C TYR A 125 -6.75 -1.31 -0.19
N ILE A 126 -7.28 -1.57 1.00
CA ILE A 126 -8.63 -1.14 1.38
C ILE A 126 -8.53 0.29 1.92
N MET A 127 -9.37 1.20 1.41
CA MET A 127 -9.47 2.59 1.91
C MET A 127 -10.28 2.66 3.21
N MET A 128 -9.75 2.12 4.31
CA MET A 128 -10.22 2.42 5.66
C MET A 128 -9.09 3.09 6.43
N ILE A 129 -9.35 4.23 7.08
CA ILE A 129 -8.34 4.87 7.93
C ILE A 129 -8.42 4.22 9.31
N THR A 130 -7.30 3.70 9.80
CA THR A 130 -7.16 3.16 11.16
C THR A 130 -5.88 3.70 11.79
N GLY A 131 -5.90 3.84 13.12
CA GLY A 131 -4.76 4.33 13.89
C GLY A 131 -4.58 5.84 13.78
N ASN A 132 -3.39 6.28 14.14
CA ASN A 132 -2.98 7.67 14.09
C ASN A 132 -2.68 8.13 12.65
N LYS A 133 -2.58 9.44 12.45
CA LYS A 133 -2.12 10.10 11.23
C LYS A 133 -0.82 10.85 11.52
N LEU A 134 0.22 10.59 10.74
CA LEU A 134 1.47 11.34 10.82
C LEU A 134 1.47 12.42 9.72
N THR A 135 1.74 13.67 10.08
CA THR A 135 1.90 14.77 9.13
C THR A 135 3.33 15.29 9.20
N ILE A 136 3.95 15.43 8.03
CA ILE A 136 5.28 16.04 7.84
C ILE A 136 5.07 17.34 7.08
N GLY A 137 5.36 18.47 7.72
CA GLY A 137 5.43 19.78 7.08
C GLY A 137 6.78 19.99 6.41
N LEU A 138 6.78 20.56 5.21
CA LEU A 138 8.00 20.87 4.44
C LEU A 138 8.15 22.38 4.20
N ILE A 139 9.40 22.82 4.07
CA ILE A 139 9.73 24.17 3.64
C ILE A 139 9.05 24.45 2.30
N GLY A 140 8.46 25.64 2.16
CA GLY A 140 7.68 26.00 0.97
C GLY A 140 6.19 25.62 1.05
N GLY A 141 5.73 25.08 2.19
CA GLY A 141 4.31 24.87 2.47
C GLY A 141 3.72 23.57 1.93
N ALA A 142 4.55 22.70 1.34
CA ALA A 142 4.17 21.33 1.02
C ALA A 142 4.01 20.50 2.30
N SER A 143 3.23 19.42 2.22
CA SER A 143 3.05 18.49 3.34
C SER A 143 2.88 17.06 2.87
N ILE A 144 3.25 16.12 3.73
CA ILE A 144 3.02 14.70 3.54
C ILE A 144 2.12 14.21 4.67
N GLU A 145 0.96 13.67 4.34
CA GLU A 145 0.07 13.00 5.29
C GLU A 145 0.20 11.49 5.14
N ILE A 146 0.51 10.80 6.23
CA ILE A 146 0.69 9.35 6.26
C ILE A 146 -0.36 8.73 7.17
N THR A 147 -1.08 7.75 6.64
CA THR A 147 -2.16 7.04 7.34
C THR A 147 -1.95 5.53 7.26
N SER A 148 -2.35 4.84 8.32
CA SER A 148 -2.49 3.39 8.31
C SER A 148 -3.93 3.02 7.97
N TYR A 149 -4.09 1.79 7.50
CA TYR A 149 -5.38 1.13 7.29
C TYR A 149 -5.49 -0.17 8.09
N GLY A 150 -4.67 -0.30 9.16
CA GLY A 150 -4.61 -1.47 10.02
C GLY A 150 -3.54 -2.49 9.64
N SER A 151 -2.69 -2.17 8.67
CA SER A 151 -1.53 -2.98 8.33
C SER A 151 -0.35 -2.62 9.22
N GLU A 152 0.34 -3.64 9.75
CA GLU A 152 1.59 -3.50 10.51
C GLU A 152 2.80 -3.19 9.62
N THR A 153 2.65 -3.31 8.30
CA THR A 153 3.77 -3.16 7.35
C THR A 153 3.53 -2.11 6.28
N ASN A 154 2.28 -1.76 6.01
CA ASN A 154 1.91 -0.92 4.89
C ASN A 154 1.20 0.35 5.34
N ILE A 155 1.46 1.43 4.62
CA ILE A 155 0.93 2.77 4.86
C ILE A 155 0.52 3.43 3.55
N VAL A 156 -0.30 4.46 3.64
CA VAL A 156 -0.62 5.35 2.53
C VAL A 156 -0.07 6.73 2.83
N ALA A 157 0.78 7.25 1.95
CA ALA A 157 1.35 8.58 2.04
C ALA A 157 0.79 9.48 0.94
N THR A 158 0.13 10.56 1.32
CA THR A 158 -0.42 11.58 0.42
C THR A 158 0.45 12.83 0.48
N ILE A 159 1.06 13.17 -0.64
CA ILE A 159 1.93 14.32 -0.81
C ILE A 159 1.09 15.46 -1.41
N ASN A 160 1.00 16.55 -0.67
CA ASN A 160 0.30 17.76 -1.03
C ASN A 160 1.33 18.85 -1.34
N SER A 161 1.53 19.17 -2.62
CA SER A 161 2.34 20.31 -3.04
C SER A 161 1.48 21.57 -3.23
N GLN A 162 2.02 22.74 -2.92
CA GLN A 162 1.34 24.04 -3.17
C GLN A 162 1.68 24.63 -4.56
N GLU A 163 2.38 23.91 -5.43
CA GLU A 163 2.63 24.40 -6.79
C GLU A 163 1.34 24.44 -7.61
N ALA A 164 1.25 25.41 -8.54
CA ALA A 164 0.02 25.90 -9.16
C ALA A 164 -0.84 24.89 -9.96
N GLU A 165 -0.41 23.63 -10.07
CA GLU A 165 -1.18 22.54 -10.67
C GLU A 165 -1.72 21.51 -9.65
N GLY A 166 -1.44 21.66 -8.35
CA GLY A 166 -2.13 20.93 -7.28
C GLY A 166 -2.09 19.40 -7.40
N GLU A 167 -0.99 18.84 -7.93
CA GLU A 167 -0.85 17.39 -8.07
C GLU A 167 -0.76 16.73 -6.69
N VAL A 168 -1.89 16.21 -6.22
CA VAL A 168 -1.94 15.33 -5.06
C VAL A 168 -1.43 13.96 -5.49
N LYS A 169 -0.26 13.57 -4.96
CA LYS A 169 0.34 12.27 -5.23
C LYS A 169 0.14 11.35 -4.03
N SER A 170 -0.58 10.25 -4.21
CA SER A 170 -0.73 9.22 -3.17
C SER A 170 0.11 7.99 -3.48
N LEU A 171 0.88 7.55 -2.50
CA LEU A 171 1.77 6.40 -2.58
C LEU A 171 1.30 5.35 -1.57
N HIS A 172 1.18 4.11 -2.02
CA HIS A 172 1.07 2.95 -1.14
C HIS A 172 2.47 2.42 -0.90
N LEU A 173 2.88 2.35 0.38
CA LEU A 173 4.24 2.07 0.76
C LEU A 173 4.31 0.91 1.75
N ILE A 174 5.31 0.04 1.56
CA ILE A 174 5.76 -0.91 2.58
C ILE A 174 6.78 -0.17 3.45
N CYS A 175 6.38 0.16 4.67
CA CYS A 175 7.17 0.86 5.68
C CYS A 175 6.72 0.44 7.09
N PRO A 176 7.22 -0.69 7.61
CA PRO A 176 6.85 -1.20 8.93
C PRO A 176 7.17 -0.23 10.07
N GLU A 177 8.25 0.53 9.95
CA GLU A 177 8.70 1.47 10.97
C GLU A 177 7.66 2.59 11.20
N ILE A 178 7.13 3.17 10.13
CA ILE A 178 6.08 4.18 10.23
C ILE A 178 4.72 3.53 10.52
N ALA A 179 4.42 2.36 9.97
CA ALA A 179 3.20 1.63 10.28
C ALA A 179 3.07 1.37 11.80
N GLN A 180 4.16 0.98 12.46
CA GLN A 180 4.20 0.79 13.91
C GLN A 180 3.89 2.09 14.68
N ILE A 181 4.47 3.22 14.28
CA ILE A 181 4.16 4.54 14.87
C ILE A 181 2.67 4.87 14.76
N LEU A 182 2.06 4.56 13.61
CA LEU A 182 0.66 4.88 13.36
C LEU A 182 -0.30 3.96 14.15
N LEU A 183 0.09 2.73 14.43
CA LEU A 183 -0.74 1.76 15.17
C LEU A 183 -0.50 1.77 16.68
N GLU A 184 0.48 2.52 17.18
CA GLU A 184 0.79 2.58 18.60
C GLU A 184 -0.38 3.21 19.38
N GLU A 185 -0.95 2.44 20.32
CA GLU A 185 -1.96 2.96 21.24
C GLU A 185 -1.31 3.91 22.24
N VAL A 186 -1.78 5.14 22.26
CA VAL A 186 -1.33 6.14 23.23
C VAL A 186 -2.20 5.94 24.47
N ILE A 187 -1.61 5.28 25.47
CA ILE A 187 -2.21 5.07 26.80
C ILE A 187 -2.36 6.40 27.54
#